data_AF-A0A2P6U4L5-F1
#
_entry.id   AF-A0A2P6U4L5-F1
#
_cell.length_a   1.000
_cell.length_b   1.000
_cell.length_c   1.000
_cell.angle_alpha   90.00
_cell.angle_beta   90.00
_cell.angle_gamma   90.00
#
_symmetry.space_group_name_H-M   'P 1'
#
loop_
_entity.id
_entity.type
_entity.pdbx_description
1 polymer ?
#
loop_
_entity_poly.entity_id
_entity_poly.type
_entity_poly.pdbx_seq_one_letter_code
_entity_poly.pdbx_strand_id
1 'polypeptide(L)'
;MGLNPEAIVPKYVSLMRELGFSGAVPLYVASALLSYQDAAGFDQMAALLQKERLCSQAVAKEQILPAADLAGLNSEQVALVDLLLAGRALASEPLLSFARGAHGGRPDKDVHATTVLCVRKDGQVVLVADGQVTMGGTVVKPNVRKTRKIGEHVIGGFAGATADALTLFERLETKLEEHSGQLTRSCVELSKMWRLDKYLRRLDAALVVADHNQSLQITGNGDVLEPHDGIIAIGSGSPYALAAARALIDQPNLDALAIARKAMQIASDACIYTNDNYTALHIDGEGKIAEIDIKAAGNSGGPGLE
;
A
#
# COMPACT_ATOMS: atom_id res chain seq x y z
N MET A 1 -33.67 -28.08 7.84
CA MET A 1 -33.63 -27.38 6.53
C MET A 1 -32.91 -28.32 5.57
N GLY A 2 -33.58 -29.12 4.75
CA GLY A 2 -34.43 -28.68 3.64
C GLY A 2 -33.66 -28.43 2.33
N LEU A 3 -32.39 -28.83 2.25
CA LEU A 3 -31.53 -28.62 1.09
C LEU A 3 -31.30 -29.96 0.38
N ASN A 4 -31.75 -30.08 -0.89
CA ASN A 4 -31.49 -31.25 -1.72
C ASN A 4 -29.99 -31.27 -2.10
N PRO A 5 -29.19 -32.24 -1.61
CA PRO A 5 -27.74 -32.26 -1.84
C PRO A 5 -27.39 -32.30 -3.32
N GLU A 6 -28.15 -33.05 -4.13
CA GLU A 6 -27.91 -33.19 -5.57
C GLU A 6 -28.07 -31.85 -6.32
N ALA A 7 -28.93 -30.96 -5.82
CA ALA A 7 -29.18 -29.66 -6.44
C ALA A 7 -28.16 -28.58 -6.04
N ILE A 8 -27.43 -28.77 -4.94
CA ILE A 8 -26.54 -27.74 -4.35
C ILE A 8 -25.08 -28.02 -4.65
N VAL A 9 -24.70 -29.30 -4.72
CA VAL A 9 -23.33 -29.72 -5.02
C VAL A 9 -22.79 -29.03 -6.28
N PRO A 10 -23.51 -28.95 -7.42
CA PRO A 10 -23.01 -28.24 -8.60
C PRO A 10 -22.75 -26.74 -8.35
N LYS A 11 -23.59 -26.08 -7.54
CA LYS A 11 -23.41 -24.67 -7.18
C LYS A 11 -22.20 -24.47 -6.28
N TYR A 12 -22.00 -25.37 -5.32
CA TYR A 12 -20.86 -25.34 -4.42
C TYR A 12 -19.55 -25.54 -5.18
N VAL A 13 -19.51 -26.51 -6.10
CA VAL A 13 -18.36 -26.75 -6.98
C VAL A 13 -18.07 -25.52 -7.84
N SER A 14 -19.08 -24.90 -8.45
CA SER A 14 -18.92 -23.67 -9.25
C SER A 14 -18.31 -22.55 -8.40
N LEU A 15 -18.87 -22.29 -7.22
CA LEU A 15 -18.40 -21.24 -6.32
C LEU A 15 -16.96 -21.49 -5.86
N MET A 16 -16.61 -22.72 -5.51
CA MET A 16 -15.24 -23.07 -5.15
C MET A 16 -14.27 -22.88 -6.32
N ARG A 17 -14.67 -23.15 -7.56
CA ARG A 17 -13.83 -22.85 -8.73
C ARG A 17 -13.65 -21.35 -8.94
N GLU A 18 -14.70 -20.56 -8.77
CA GLU A 18 -14.63 -19.10 -8.84
C GLU A 18 -13.71 -18.50 -7.75
N LEU A 19 -13.74 -19.08 -6.55
CA LEU A 19 -12.83 -18.75 -5.46
C LEU A 19 -11.42 -19.34 -5.65
N GLY A 20 -11.20 -20.10 -6.73
CA GLY A 20 -9.91 -20.56 -7.20
C GLY A 20 -9.36 -21.82 -6.52
N PHE A 21 -10.20 -22.60 -5.84
CA PHE A 21 -9.81 -23.92 -5.33
C PHE A 21 -9.34 -24.85 -6.46
N SER A 22 -8.34 -25.68 -6.18
CA SER A 22 -7.72 -26.55 -7.18
C SER A 22 -7.22 -27.87 -6.59
N GLY A 23 -7.13 -28.88 -7.44
CA GLY A 23 -6.67 -30.23 -7.09
C GLY A 23 -5.19 -30.33 -6.70
N ALA A 24 -4.44 -29.22 -6.68
CA ALA A 24 -3.02 -29.22 -6.36
C ALA A 24 -2.74 -29.14 -4.85
N VAL A 25 -3.70 -28.65 -4.05
CA VAL A 25 -3.49 -28.34 -2.63
C VAL A 25 -4.46 -29.11 -1.72
N PRO A 26 -4.02 -29.48 -0.51
CA PRO A 26 -4.92 -30.06 0.49
C PRO A 26 -5.92 -29.00 0.97
N LEU A 27 -7.15 -29.43 1.22
CA LEU A 27 -8.24 -28.62 1.73
C LEU A 27 -8.54 -29.02 3.17
N TYR A 28 -8.36 -28.10 4.11
CA TYR A 28 -8.67 -28.33 5.52
C TYR A 28 -10.10 -27.89 5.80
N VAL A 29 -10.89 -28.78 6.40
CA VAL A 29 -12.32 -28.60 6.56
C VAL A 29 -12.76 -28.88 7.98
N ALA A 30 -13.70 -28.07 8.47
CA ALA A 30 -14.46 -28.39 9.66
C ALA A 30 -15.47 -29.51 9.30
N SER A 31 -15.16 -30.74 9.69
CA SER A 31 -15.94 -31.95 9.37
C SER A 31 -17.43 -31.78 9.69
N ALA A 32 -17.75 -31.18 10.83
CA ALA A 32 -19.11 -30.94 11.30
C ALA A 32 -19.90 -29.94 10.43
N LEU A 33 -19.24 -28.96 9.81
CA LEU A 33 -19.88 -28.01 8.89
C LEU A 33 -20.06 -28.60 7.49
N LEU A 34 -19.13 -29.45 7.08
CA LEU A 34 -19.17 -30.08 5.76
C LEU A 34 -20.24 -31.17 5.65
N SER A 35 -20.53 -31.85 6.77
CA SER A 35 -21.37 -33.05 6.81
C SER A 35 -22.52 -33.01 7.83
N TYR A 36 -22.74 -31.88 8.51
CA TYR A 36 -23.72 -31.77 9.61
C TYR A 36 -23.55 -32.87 10.68
N GLN A 37 -22.30 -33.16 11.05
CA GLN A 37 -21.91 -34.20 12.03
C GLN A 37 -22.14 -35.66 11.59
N ASP A 38 -22.39 -35.92 10.30
CA ASP A 38 -22.42 -37.28 9.76
C ASP A 38 -21.05 -37.71 9.21
N ALA A 39 -20.37 -38.61 9.92
CA ALA A 39 -19.06 -39.13 9.51
C ALA A 39 -19.10 -39.82 8.14
N ALA A 40 -20.19 -40.51 7.79
CA ALA A 40 -20.33 -41.15 6.47
C ALA A 40 -20.54 -40.10 5.35
N GLY A 41 -21.24 -39.01 5.65
CA GLY A 41 -21.42 -37.86 4.77
C GLY A 41 -20.11 -37.10 4.50
N PHE A 42 -19.20 -37.06 5.49
CA PHE A 42 -17.88 -36.45 5.32
C PHE A 42 -17.07 -37.15 4.23
N ASP A 43 -16.92 -38.48 4.30
CA ASP A 43 -16.12 -39.24 3.35
C ASP A 43 -16.67 -39.12 1.92
N GLN A 44 -18.00 -39.10 1.77
CA GLN A 44 -18.65 -38.89 0.49
C GLN A 44 -18.36 -37.50 -0.09
N MET A 45 -18.44 -36.46 0.74
CA MET A 45 -18.15 -35.10 0.31
C MET A 45 -16.66 -34.90 0.01
N ALA A 46 -15.77 -35.45 0.84
CA ALA A 46 -14.33 -35.44 0.62
C ALA A 46 -13.96 -36.08 -0.73
N ALA A 47 -14.52 -37.27 -1.02
CA ALA A 47 -14.32 -37.96 -2.28
C ALA A 47 -14.86 -37.15 -3.47
N LEU A 48 -15.99 -36.46 -3.30
CA LEU A 48 -16.56 -35.59 -4.33
C LEU A 48 -15.65 -34.39 -4.64
N LEU A 49 -15.14 -33.71 -3.62
CA LEU A 49 -14.26 -32.55 -3.78
C LEU A 49 -12.95 -32.92 -4.50
N GLN A 50 -12.39 -34.09 -4.18
CA GLN A 50 -11.24 -34.65 -4.88
C GLN A 50 -11.57 -35.01 -6.34
N LYS A 51 -12.70 -35.68 -6.57
CA LYS A 51 -13.15 -36.05 -7.92
C LYS A 51 -13.35 -34.83 -8.82
N GLU A 52 -13.89 -33.76 -8.28
CA GLU A 52 -14.09 -32.47 -8.98
C GLU A 52 -12.81 -31.63 -9.12
N ARG A 53 -11.67 -32.15 -8.65
CA ARG A 53 -10.35 -31.50 -8.65
C ARG A 53 -10.35 -30.15 -7.93
N LEU A 54 -11.05 -30.06 -6.82
CA LEU A 54 -11.07 -28.87 -5.95
C LEU A 54 -10.03 -28.93 -4.83
N CYS A 55 -9.50 -30.11 -4.54
CA CYS A 55 -8.40 -30.33 -3.61
C CYS A 55 -7.63 -31.61 -3.97
N SER A 56 -6.38 -31.72 -3.52
CA SER A 56 -5.63 -32.98 -3.60
C SER A 56 -6.11 -33.97 -2.52
N GLN A 57 -6.47 -33.44 -1.35
CA GLN A 57 -7.03 -34.18 -0.24
C GLN A 57 -7.91 -33.28 0.63
N ALA A 58 -9.03 -33.81 1.14
CA ALA A 58 -9.79 -33.16 2.20
C ALA A 58 -9.30 -33.69 3.56
N VAL A 59 -8.88 -32.77 4.44
CA VAL A 59 -8.28 -33.08 5.74
C VAL A 59 -9.12 -32.48 6.86
N ALA A 60 -9.41 -33.27 7.89
CA ALA A 60 -10.16 -32.83 9.07
C ALA A 60 -9.47 -33.24 10.37
N LYS A 61 -9.92 -32.68 11.50
CA LYS A 61 -9.33 -32.91 12.83
C LYS A 61 -9.28 -34.40 13.21
N GLU A 62 -10.27 -35.18 12.81
CA GLU A 62 -10.41 -36.61 13.12
C GLU A 62 -9.30 -37.46 12.51
N GLN A 63 -8.63 -36.95 11.48
CA GLN A 63 -7.50 -37.61 10.83
C GLN A 63 -6.14 -37.20 11.43
N ILE A 64 -6.12 -36.10 12.19
CA ILE A 64 -4.90 -35.49 12.74
C ILE A 64 -4.76 -35.77 14.24
N LEU A 65 -5.88 -35.76 14.96
CA LEU A 65 -5.93 -35.85 16.42
C LEU A 65 -6.54 -37.19 16.86
N PRO A 66 -5.99 -37.82 17.92
CA PRO A 66 -6.59 -39.01 18.52
C PRO A 66 -8.03 -38.79 18.98
N ALA A 67 -8.91 -39.77 18.76
CA ALA A 67 -10.32 -39.68 19.17
C ALA A 67 -10.50 -39.44 20.67
N ALA A 68 -9.58 -39.93 21.51
CA ALA A 68 -9.60 -39.70 22.96
C ALA A 68 -9.42 -38.22 23.34
N ASP A 69 -8.62 -37.48 22.57
CA ASP A 69 -8.35 -36.05 22.82
C ASP A 69 -9.55 -35.19 22.41
N LEU A 70 -10.32 -35.64 21.42
CA LEU A 70 -11.54 -34.96 20.97
C LEU A 70 -12.75 -35.27 21.86
N ALA A 71 -12.82 -36.46 22.46
CA ALA A 71 -13.95 -36.89 23.28
C ALA A 71 -14.13 -36.08 24.58
N GLY A 72 -13.06 -35.43 25.07
CA GLY A 72 -13.09 -34.59 26.27
C GLY A 72 -13.54 -33.14 26.02
N LEU A 73 -13.81 -32.76 24.77
CA LEU A 73 -14.09 -31.38 24.37
C LEU A 73 -15.58 -31.16 24.13
N ASN A 74 -16.08 -29.97 24.49
CA ASN A 74 -17.42 -29.53 24.12
C ASN A 74 -17.47 -29.04 22.66
N SER A 75 -18.67 -28.78 22.13
CA SER A 75 -18.90 -28.36 20.75
C SER A 75 -18.08 -27.13 20.33
N GLU A 76 -17.94 -26.15 21.22
CA GLU A 76 -17.23 -24.90 20.99
C GLU A 76 -15.72 -25.12 20.94
N GLN A 77 -15.19 -25.95 21.83
CA GLN A 77 -13.79 -26.35 21.85
C GLN A 77 -13.44 -27.18 20.61
N VAL A 78 -14.34 -28.06 20.17
CA VAL A 78 -14.18 -28.83 18.94
C VAL A 78 -14.17 -27.92 17.71
N ALA A 79 -15.07 -26.93 17.65
CA ALA A 79 -15.08 -25.94 16.58
C ALA A 79 -13.83 -25.04 16.58
N LEU A 80 -13.31 -24.69 17.77
CA LEU A 80 -12.05 -23.96 17.91
C LEU A 80 -10.87 -24.80 17.40
N VAL A 81 -10.85 -26.11 17.65
CA VAL A 81 -9.83 -27.03 17.11
C VAL A 81 -9.88 -27.06 15.57
N ASP A 82 -11.08 -27.14 14.99
CA ASP A 82 -11.24 -27.05 13.53
C ASP A 82 -10.69 -25.72 12.98
N LEU A 83 -10.97 -24.60 13.66
CA LEU A 83 -10.48 -23.27 13.28
C LEU A 83 -8.95 -23.16 13.40
N LEU A 84 -8.36 -23.71 14.46
CA LEU A 84 -6.91 -23.70 14.68
C LEU A 84 -6.17 -24.56 13.65
N LEU A 85 -6.74 -25.71 13.27
CA LEU A 85 -6.18 -26.56 12.22
C LEU A 85 -6.27 -25.90 10.85
N ALA A 86 -7.41 -25.30 10.52
CA ALA A 86 -7.57 -24.51 9.29
C ALA A 86 -6.60 -23.32 9.27
N GLY A 87 -6.45 -22.61 10.40
CA GLY A 87 -5.50 -21.50 10.54
C GLY A 87 -4.05 -21.92 10.41
N ARG A 88 -3.66 -23.07 10.98
CA ARG A 88 -2.31 -23.63 10.82
C ARG A 88 -2.03 -24.01 9.37
N ALA A 89 -3.00 -24.58 8.67
CA ALA A 89 -2.87 -24.92 7.25
C ALA A 89 -2.65 -23.68 6.37
N LEU A 90 -3.33 -22.57 6.66
CA LEU A 90 -3.11 -21.27 6.01
C LEU A 90 -1.70 -20.71 6.28
N ALA A 91 -1.07 -21.10 7.39
CA ALA A 91 0.28 -20.70 7.76
C ALA A 91 1.38 -21.62 7.20
N SER A 92 1.08 -22.89 6.90
CA SER A 92 2.07 -23.90 6.47
C SER A 92 2.21 -24.10 4.96
N GLU A 93 1.28 -23.61 4.14
CA GLU A 93 1.38 -23.57 2.66
C GLU A 93 0.77 -22.25 2.16
N PRO A 94 1.12 -21.73 0.98
CA PRO A 94 0.88 -20.35 0.58
C PRO A 94 -0.58 -20.07 0.19
N LEU A 95 -1.59 -20.53 0.94
CA LEU A 95 -2.99 -20.10 0.80
C LEU A 95 -3.19 -18.64 1.23
N LEU A 96 -2.23 -18.04 1.93
CA LEU A 96 -2.10 -16.59 2.01
C LEU A 96 -1.98 -15.95 0.61
N SER A 97 -1.58 -16.65 -0.46
CA SER A 97 -1.65 -16.12 -1.83
C SER A 97 -3.07 -16.05 -2.39
N PHE A 98 -4.00 -16.89 -1.91
CA PHE A 98 -5.39 -16.93 -2.36
C PHE A 98 -6.25 -15.86 -1.70
N ALA A 99 -6.10 -15.65 -0.37
CA ALA A 99 -6.74 -14.51 0.29
C ALA A 99 -6.18 -13.15 -0.17
N ARG A 100 -4.91 -13.14 -0.63
CA ARG A 100 -4.27 -11.99 -1.33
C ARG A 100 -4.79 -11.73 -2.75
N GLY A 101 -5.64 -12.61 -3.29
CA GLY A 101 -6.31 -12.39 -4.58
C GLY A 101 -7.39 -11.30 -4.53
N ALA A 102 -7.90 -10.99 -3.33
CA ALA A 102 -8.91 -9.93 -3.15
C ALA A 102 -8.32 -8.57 -2.77
N HIS A 103 -7.09 -8.52 -2.23
CA HIS A 103 -6.31 -7.29 -2.05
C HIS A 103 -4.83 -7.59 -2.35
N GLY A 104 -4.35 -7.09 -3.48
CA GLY A 104 -2.96 -7.23 -3.89
C GLY A 104 -2.01 -6.59 -2.88
N GLY A 105 -1.17 -7.41 -2.25
CA GLY A 105 -0.09 -7.01 -1.35
C GLY A 105 0.50 -8.23 -0.65
N ARG A 106 1.83 -8.30 -0.48
CA ARG A 106 2.56 -9.44 0.11
C ARG A 106 2.86 -9.15 1.61
N PRO A 107 2.12 -9.70 2.60
CA PRO A 107 2.56 -9.66 3.99
C PRO A 107 3.74 -10.60 4.23
N ASP A 108 4.95 -10.05 4.11
CA ASP A 108 6.10 -10.26 5.01
C ASP A 108 7.29 -9.34 4.67
N LYS A 109 7.08 -8.31 3.82
CA LYS A 109 8.11 -7.34 3.42
C LYS A 109 7.54 -5.93 3.19
N ASP A 110 6.46 -5.57 3.87
CA ASP A 110 5.86 -4.25 3.71
C ASP A 110 6.75 -3.23 4.43
N VAL A 111 7.66 -2.64 3.66
CA VAL A 111 8.41 -1.46 4.06
C VAL A 111 7.47 -0.28 3.85
N HIS A 112 6.92 0.24 4.94
CA HIS A 112 6.17 1.49 4.92
C HIS A 112 7.16 2.64 5.00
N ALA A 113 7.30 3.34 3.89
CA ALA A 113 8.14 4.53 3.75
C ALA A 113 7.61 5.33 2.57
N THR A 114 7.32 6.61 2.63
CA THR A 114 7.23 7.65 3.68
C THR A 114 6.10 8.55 3.18
N THR A 115 5.55 9.42 4.02
CA THR A 115 4.61 10.44 3.55
C THR A 115 5.35 11.59 2.89
N VAL A 116 5.00 11.87 1.65
CA VAL A 116 5.49 13.04 0.89
C VAL A 116 4.29 13.89 0.50
N LEU A 117 4.40 15.19 0.69
CA LEU A 117 3.40 16.18 0.33
C LEU A 117 4.06 17.28 -0.51
N CYS A 118 3.48 17.60 -1.66
CA CYS A 118 3.79 18.75 -2.48
C CYS A 118 2.60 19.70 -2.47
N VAL A 119 2.84 20.96 -2.14
CA VAL A 119 1.84 22.03 -2.15
C VAL A 119 2.33 23.13 -3.08
N ARG A 120 1.52 23.48 -4.07
CA ARG A 120 1.71 24.64 -4.94
C ARG A 120 0.66 25.69 -4.59
N LYS A 121 1.10 26.90 -4.26
CA LYS A 121 0.22 28.04 -3.99
C LYS A 121 0.95 29.35 -4.27
N ASP A 122 0.26 30.31 -4.90
CA ASP A 122 0.75 31.68 -5.13
C ASP A 122 2.15 31.75 -5.78
N GLY A 123 2.40 30.88 -6.76
CA GLY A 123 3.67 30.81 -7.48
C GLY A 123 4.81 30.12 -6.71
N GLN A 124 4.56 29.64 -5.50
CA GLN A 124 5.52 28.90 -4.68
C GLN A 124 5.21 27.41 -4.67
N VAL A 125 6.25 26.59 -4.49
CA VAL A 125 6.11 25.14 -4.34
C VAL A 125 6.88 24.68 -3.12
N VAL A 126 6.22 23.93 -2.24
CA VAL A 126 6.85 23.28 -1.11
C VAL A 126 6.68 21.78 -1.25
N LEU A 127 7.79 21.06 -1.27
CA LEU A 127 7.83 19.61 -1.19
C LEU A 127 8.39 19.22 0.17
N VAL A 128 7.60 18.50 0.96
CA VAL A 128 7.98 18.01 2.28
C VAL A 128 7.82 16.49 2.33
N ALA A 129 8.74 15.82 3.02
CA ALA A 129 8.64 14.40 3.31
C ALA A 129 9.01 14.13 4.76
N ASP A 130 8.36 13.15 5.39
CA ASP A 130 8.84 12.58 6.64
C ASP A 130 9.99 11.59 6.41
N GLY A 131 10.65 11.20 7.50
CA GLY A 131 11.84 10.36 7.47
C GLY A 131 11.63 8.92 7.94
N GLN A 132 10.41 8.51 8.29
CA GLN A 132 10.17 7.21 8.91
C GLN A 132 10.17 6.06 7.91
N VAL A 133 11.03 5.08 8.14
CA VAL A 133 10.97 3.77 7.50
C VAL A 133 10.56 2.74 8.54
N THR A 134 9.39 2.14 8.34
CA THR A 134 8.86 1.06 9.17
C THR A 134 8.89 -0.25 8.37
N MET A 135 9.36 -1.32 8.99
CA MET A 135 9.34 -2.66 8.41
C MET A 135 8.53 -3.57 9.33
N GLY A 136 7.38 -4.05 8.86
CA GLY A 136 6.40 -4.72 9.71
C GLY A 136 5.88 -3.77 10.79
N GLY A 137 6.12 -4.09 12.06
CA GLY A 137 5.74 -3.26 13.21
C GLY A 137 6.84 -2.38 13.78
N THR A 138 8.05 -2.39 13.20
CA THR A 138 9.24 -1.77 13.82
C THR A 138 9.75 -0.61 12.97
N VAL A 139 9.98 0.55 13.61
CA VAL A 139 10.70 1.67 12.98
C VAL A 139 12.16 1.29 12.83
N VAL A 140 12.61 1.11 11.58
CA VAL A 140 13.99 0.76 11.24
C VAL A 140 14.88 1.99 11.22
N LYS A 141 14.37 3.11 10.70
CA LYS A 141 15.10 4.38 10.64
C LYS A 141 14.13 5.55 10.65
N PRO A 142 14.30 6.56 11.54
CA PRO A 142 13.36 7.67 11.68
C PRO A 142 13.70 8.91 10.84
N ASN A 143 14.83 8.91 10.11
CA ASN A 143 15.41 10.12 9.51
C ASN A 143 15.93 9.92 8.08
N VAL A 144 15.23 9.15 7.26
CA VAL A 144 15.60 8.99 5.84
C VAL A 144 15.23 10.25 5.08
N ARG A 145 16.16 10.77 4.27
CA ARG A 145 15.88 11.89 3.36
C ARG A 145 15.23 11.36 2.09
N LYS A 146 14.01 11.82 1.81
CA LYS A 146 13.16 11.32 0.71
C LYS A 146 12.81 12.42 -0.29
N THR A 147 13.27 13.64 -0.04
CA THR A 147 13.28 14.75 -0.97
C THR A 147 14.65 14.87 -1.64
N ARG A 148 14.68 15.31 -2.89
CA ARG A 148 15.92 15.50 -3.66
C ARG A 148 15.74 16.64 -4.66
N LYS A 149 16.80 17.41 -4.88
CA LYS A 149 16.91 18.32 -6.02
C LYS A 149 17.39 17.54 -7.25
N ILE A 150 16.75 17.74 -8.39
CA ILE A 150 17.02 17.07 -9.67
C ILE A 150 17.41 18.15 -10.68
N GLY A 151 18.64 18.10 -11.21
CA GLY A 151 19.19 19.21 -11.98
C GLY A 151 19.13 20.55 -11.22
N GLU A 152 18.92 21.65 -11.94
CA GLU A 152 18.92 23.01 -11.36
C GLU A 152 17.54 23.51 -10.91
N HIS A 153 16.46 23.02 -11.53
CA HIS A 153 15.12 23.64 -11.47
C HIS A 153 14.01 22.70 -10.99
N VAL A 154 14.31 21.43 -10.70
CA VAL A 154 13.30 20.44 -10.33
C VAL A 154 13.54 19.95 -8.90
N ILE A 155 12.47 19.82 -8.12
CA ILE A 155 12.45 19.10 -6.83
C ILE A 155 11.66 17.82 -7.00
N GLY A 156 12.07 16.78 -6.29
CA GLY A 156 11.44 15.47 -6.35
C GLY A 156 11.35 14.81 -4.99
N GLY A 157 10.28 14.07 -4.76
CA GLY A 157 10.03 13.26 -3.58
C GLY A 157 9.49 11.89 -3.97
N PHE A 158 9.71 10.89 -3.12
CA PHE A 158 9.30 9.52 -3.42
C PHE A 158 8.74 8.79 -2.20
N ALA A 159 7.80 7.89 -2.46
CA ALA A 159 7.34 6.87 -1.53
C ALA A 159 7.73 5.50 -2.09
N GLY A 160 8.35 4.68 -1.25
CA GLY A 160 8.91 3.38 -1.62
C GLY A 160 10.38 3.19 -1.22
N ALA A 161 11.00 2.17 -1.79
CA ALA A 161 12.39 1.81 -1.50
C ALA A 161 13.37 2.85 -2.04
N THR A 162 14.39 3.18 -1.25
CA THR A 162 15.34 4.25 -1.57
C THR A 162 16.18 3.96 -2.82
N ALA A 163 16.60 2.72 -3.03
CA ALA A 163 17.40 2.35 -4.20
C ALA A 163 16.64 2.59 -5.51
N ASP A 164 15.37 2.23 -5.53
CA ASP A 164 14.51 2.37 -6.70
C ASP A 164 14.27 3.84 -7.05
N ALA A 165 14.05 4.67 -6.04
CA ALA A 165 13.89 6.11 -6.24
C ALA A 165 15.16 6.79 -6.75
N LEU A 166 16.34 6.38 -6.26
CA LEU A 166 17.61 6.90 -6.80
C LEU A 166 17.73 6.58 -8.29
N THR A 167 17.45 5.34 -8.68
CA THR A 167 17.45 4.94 -10.10
C THR A 167 16.44 5.74 -10.92
N LEU A 168 15.23 5.95 -10.41
CA LEU A 168 14.20 6.70 -11.12
C LEU A 168 14.56 8.19 -11.28
N PHE A 169 15.13 8.81 -10.25
CA PHE A 169 15.58 10.20 -10.33
C PHE A 169 16.77 10.39 -11.28
N GLU A 170 17.75 9.48 -11.26
CA GLU A 170 18.87 9.51 -12.22
C GLU A 170 18.36 9.42 -13.67
N ARG A 171 17.41 8.51 -13.93
CA ARG A 171 16.82 8.40 -15.27
C ARG A 171 15.97 9.61 -15.64
N LEU A 172 15.26 10.22 -14.68
CA LEU A 172 14.52 11.45 -14.92
C LEU A 172 15.46 12.61 -15.25
N GLU A 173 16.59 12.72 -14.56
CA GLU A 173 17.62 13.72 -14.83
C GLU A 173 18.13 13.60 -16.27
N THR A 174 18.45 12.37 -16.73
CA THR A 174 18.79 12.13 -18.15
C THR A 174 17.67 12.58 -19.10
N LYS A 175 16.40 12.31 -18.78
CA LYS A 175 15.26 12.76 -19.60
C LYS A 175 15.04 14.27 -19.58
N LEU A 176 15.41 14.96 -18.51
CA LEU A 176 15.38 16.42 -18.45
C LEU A 176 16.46 17.01 -19.37
N GLU A 177 17.67 16.44 -19.37
CA GLU A 177 18.75 16.84 -20.28
C GLU A 177 18.37 16.63 -21.76
N GLU A 178 17.84 15.44 -22.11
CA GLU A 178 17.40 15.11 -23.47
C GLU A 178 16.27 16.01 -24.00
N HIS A 179 15.49 16.62 -23.12
CA HIS A 179 14.31 17.42 -23.48
C HIS A 179 14.41 18.87 -23.02
N SER A 180 15.64 19.38 -22.84
CA SER A 180 15.91 20.78 -22.52
C SER A 180 15.10 21.30 -21.33
N GLY A 181 14.96 20.49 -20.28
CA GLY A 181 14.26 20.84 -19.05
C GLY A 181 12.73 20.79 -19.11
N GLN A 182 12.12 20.27 -20.18
CA GLN A 182 10.65 20.16 -20.28
C GLN A 182 10.09 19.07 -19.34
N LEU A 183 9.74 19.45 -18.10
CA LEU A 183 9.34 18.52 -17.04
C LEU A 183 8.26 17.52 -17.46
N THR A 184 7.13 18.00 -17.99
CA THR A 184 6.02 17.13 -18.42
C THR A 184 6.45 16.10 -19.46
N ARG A 185 7.23 16.53 -20.46
CA ARG A 185 7.72 15.63 -21.51
C ARG A 185 8.68 14.58 -20.93
N SER A 186 9.61 15.00 -20.09
CA SER A 186 10.55 14.10 -19.42
C SER A 186 9.86 13.09 -18.52
N CYS A 187 8.80 13.49 -17.80
CA CYS A 187 7.99 12.58 -16.98
C CYS A 187 7.22 11.56 -17.82
N VAL A 188 6.67 11.96 -18.97
CA VAL A 188 6.00 11.05 -19.90
C VAL A 188 6.96 10.04 -20.53
N GLU A 189 8.18 10.46 -20.90
CA GLU A 189 9.19 9.53 -21.41
C GLU A 189 9.73 8.60 -20.32
N LEU A 190 9.89 9.10 -19.09
CA LEU A 190 10.20 8.27 -17.93
C LEU A 190 9.11 7.22 -17.71
N SER A 191 7.83 7.61 -17.74
CA SER A 191 6.72 6.68 -17.48
C SER A 191 6.61 5.59 -18.55
N LYS A 192 6.82 5.93 -19.83
CA LYS A 192 6.92 4.95 -20.92
C LYS A 192 8.06 3.95 -20.66
N MET A 193 9.24 4.44 -20.33
CA MET A 193 10.40 3.59 -20.06
C MET A 193 10.17 2.72 -18.80
N TRP A 194 9.59 3.28 -17.74
CA TRP A 194 9.21 2.55 -16.53
C TRP A 194 8.29 1.38 -16.88
N ARG A 195 7.28 1.60 -17.74
CA ARG A 195 6.37 0.55 -18.23
C ARG A 195 7.01 -0.44 -19.19
N LEU A 196 8.16 -0.17 -19.79
CA LEU A 196 8.85 -1.07 -20.73
C LEU A 196 9.99 -1.85 -20.07
N ASP A 197 10.52 -1.36 -18.96
CA ASP A 197 11.58 -2.02 -18.22
C ASP A 197 11.03 -3.21 -17.42
N LYS A 198 11.65 -4.38 -17.54
CA LYS A 198 11.21 -5.61 -16.86
C LYS A 198 11.33 -5.51 -15.33
N TYR A 199 12.32 -4.75 -14.85
CA TYR A 199 12.59 -4.61 -13.43
C TYR A 199 11.76 -3.48 -12.82
N LEU A 200 11.70 -2.32 -13.50
CA LEU A 200 11.00 -1.16 -12.94
C LEU A 200 9.48 -1.38 -12.81
N ARG A 201 8.85 -2.15 -13.70
CA ARG A 201 7.40 -2.45 -13.63
C ARG A 201 6.95 -3.15 -12.35
N ARG A 202 7.87 -3.73 -11.58
CA ARG A 202 7.57 -4.44 -10.33
C ARG A 202 7.73 -3.54 -9.11
N LEU A 203 8.10 -2.28 -9.31
CA LEU A 203 8.30 -1.32 -8.25
C LEU A 203 6.97 -0.81 -7.73
N ASP A 204 6.77 -0.96 -6.44
CA ASP A 204 5.68 -0.33 -5.70
C ASP A 204 6.16 1.05 -5.23
N ALA A 205 6.36 1.95 -6.19
CA ALA A 205 6.88 3.29 -5.96
C ALA A 205 6.02 4.35 -6.65
N ALA A 206 5.91 5.49 -6.00
CA ALA A 206 5.33 6.70 -6.55
C ALA A 206 6.32 7.85 -6.39
N LEU A 207 6.33 8.75 -7.38
CA LEU A 207 7.14 9.96 -7.38
C LEU A 207 6.22 11.18 -7.40
N VAL A 208 6.66 12.22 -6.71
CA VAL A 208 6.17 13.59 -6.91
C VAL A 208 7.34 14.40 -7.41
N VAL A 209 7.15 15.13 -8.50
CA VAL A 209 8.18 16.02 -9.06
C VAL A 209 7.55 17.36 -9.41
N ALA A 210 8.28 18.44 -9.19
CA ALA A 210 7.79 19.78 -9.46
C ALA A 210 8.92 20.70 -9.90
N ASP A 211 8.61 21.62 -10.82
CA ASP A 211 9.41 22.79 -11.14
C ASP A 211 8.64 24.06 -10.76
N HIS A 212 9.10 25.23 -11.20
CA HIS A 212 8.39 26.49 -10.98
C HIS A 212 6.98 26.51 -11.58
N ASN A 213 6.72 25.75 -12.66
CA ASN A 213 5.51 25.87 -13.47
C ASN A 213 4.49 24.78 -13.18
N GLN A 214 4.92 23.53 -12.96
CA GLN A 214 4.06 22.35 -12.90
C GLN A 214 4.46 21.39 -11.77
N SER A 215 3.48 20.68 -11.23
CA SER A 215 3.67 19.63 -10.23
C SER A 215 3.04 18.34 -10.74
N LEU A 216 3.81 17.25 -10.80
CA LEU A 216 3.40 15.99 -11.41
C LEU A 216 3.59 14.82 -10.46
N GLN A 217 2.62 13.92 -10.45
CA GLN A 217 2.70 12.61 -9.84
C GLN A 217 3.02 11.58 -10.91
N ILE A 218 3.97 10.68 -10.63
CA ILE A 218 4.33 9.55 -11.51
C ILE A 218 4.14 8.26 -10.73
N THR A 219 3.39 7.31 -11.29
CA THR A 219 3.13 6.00 -10.65
C THR A 219 3.87 4.88 -11.36
N GLY A 220 4.10 3.75 -10.67
CA GLY A 220 4.64 2.53 -11.28
C GLY A 220 3.78 1.92 -12.39
N ASN A 221 2.50 2.30 -12.47
CA ASN A 221 1.61 1.94 -13.59
C ASN A 221 1.91 2.76 -14.86
N GLY A 222 2.72 3.81 -14.73
CA GLY A 222 3.12 4.74 -15.77
C GLY A 222 2.13 5.87 -16.02
N ASP A 223 1.30 6.19 -15.02
CA ASP A 223 0.47 7.38 -15.03
C ASP A 223 1.32 8.62 -14.75
N VAL A 224 1.03 9.72 -15.45
CA VAL A 224 1.60 11.04 -15.18
C VAL A 224 0.42 11.99 -14.98
N LEU A 225 0.26 12.50 -13.76
CA LEU A 225 -0.93 13.23 -13.33
C LEU A 225 -0.55 14.58 -12.74
N GLU A 226 -1.18 15.64 -13.23
CA GLU A 226 -1.14 16.98 -12.63
C GLU A 226 -2.43 17.19 -11.81
N PRO A 227 -2.34 17.55 -10.53
CA PRO A 227 -3.54 17.81 -9.72
C PRO A 227 -4.17 19.15 -10.10
N HIS A 228 -5.50 19.20 -10.09
CA HIS A 228 -6.24 20.45 -10.36
C HIS A 228 -6.12 21.49 -9.22
N ASP A 229 -5.86 21.03 -7.99
CA ASP A 229 -5.81 21.84 -6.77
C ASP A 229 -4.36 22.20 -6.36
N GLY A 230 -3.36 21.82 -7.16
CA GLY A 230 -1.95 22.08 -6.87
C GLY A 230 -1.36 21.25 -5.73
N ILE A 231 -2.06 20.23 -5.23
CA ILE A 231 -1.62 19.42 -4.10
C ILE A 231 -1.42 17.96 -4.52
N ILE A 232 -0.26 17.39 -4.19
CA ILE A 232 0.04 15.97 -4.39
C ILE A 232 0.51 15.38 -3.07
N ALA A 233 -0.07 14.25 -2.66
CA ALA A 233 0.46 13.47 -1.55
C ALA A 233 0.64 12.02 -1.96
N ILE A 234 1.73 11.40 -1.52
CA ILE A 234 2.03 9.98 -1.73
C ILE A 234 2.54 9.34 -0.44
N GLY A 235 2.44 8.00 -0.38
CA GLY A 235 2.90 7.21 0.77
C GLY A 235 1.85 6.98 1.85
N SER A 236 2.30 6.47 3.00
CA SER A 236 1.47 5.86 4.04
C SER A 236 0.47 6.83 4.69
N GLY A 237 0.89 8.06 4.97
CA GLY A 237 0.05 9.13 5.55
C GLY A 237 -0.56 10.07 4.53
N SER A 238 -0.50 9.75 3.23
CA SER A 238 -1.00 10.61 2.16
C SER A 238 -2.47 11.02 2.28
N PRO A 239 -3.43 10.15 2.69
CA PRO A 239 -4.82 10.58 2.82
C PRO A 239 -5.01 11.69 3.86
N TYR A 240 -4.27 11.63 4.97
CA TYR A 240 -4.32 12.63 6.04
C TYR A 240 -3.69 13.94 5.59
N ALA A 241 -2.48 13.88 5.01
CA ALA A 241 -1.77 15.05 4.52
C ALA A 241 -2.57 15.76 3.42
N LEU A 242 -3.11 15.01 2.47
CA LEU A 242 -3.89 15.54 1.35
C LEU A 242 -5.19 16.21 1.82
N ALA A 243 -5.95 15.55 2.69
CA ALA A 243 -7.19 16.10 3.23
C ALA A 243 -6.94 17.39 4.02
N ALA A 244 -5.90 17.40 4.87
CA ALA A 244 -5.53 18.57 5.64
C ALA A 244 -5.06 19.73 4.75
N ALA A 245 -4.19 19.47 3.77
CA ALA A 245 -3.71 20.49 2.85
C ALA A 245 -4.86 21.10 2.03
N ARG A 246 -5.78 20.26 1.52
CA ARG A 246 -6.97 20.72 0.79
C ARG A 246 -7.89 21.59 1.63
N ALA A 247 -8.10 21.26 2.90
CA ALA A 247 -8.90 22.09 3.80
C ALA A 247 -8.26 23.47 4.07
N LEU A 248 -6.94 23.58 3.91
CA LEU A 248 -6.18 24.80 4.19
C LEU A 248 -5.82 25.63 2.95
N ILE A 249 -6.01 25.10 1.73
CA ILE A 249 -5.52 25.72 0.49
C ILE A 249 -6.15 27.09 0.23
N ASP A 250 -7.45 27.22 0.49
CA ASP A 250 -8.24 28.43 0.26
C ASP A 250 -8.11 29.47 1.39
N GLN A 251 -7.29 29.19 2.42
CA GLN A 251 -7.10 30.13 3.52
C GLN A 251 -6.21 31.30 3.07
N PRO A 252 -6.69 32.56 3.12
CA PRO A 252 -5.97 33.70 2.55
C PRO A 252 -4.67 34.04 3.27
N ASN A 253 -4.55 33.67 4.55
CA ASN A 253 -3.39 34.00 5.39
C ASN A 253 -2.36 32.85 5.50
N LEU A 254 -2.49 31.80 4.70
CA LEU A 254 -1.58 30.66 4.72
C LEU A 254 -0.84 30.54 3.39
N ASP A 255 0.48 30.62 3.42
CA ASP A 255 1.35 30.32 2.28
C ASP A 255 1.52 28.81 2.08
N ALA A 256 2.16 28.41 0.98
CA ALA A 256 2.42 27.00 0.66
C ALA A 256 3.17 26.28 1.80
N LEU A 257 4.09 26.97 2.47
CA LEU A 257 4.90 26.45 3.56
C LEU A 257 4.08 26.18 4.82
N ALA A 258 3.26 27.13 5.24
CA ALA A 258 2.39 26.99 6.40
C ALA A 258 1.36 25.88 6.20
N ILE A 259 0.83 25.75 4.98
CA ILE A 259 -0.09 24.66 4.61
C ILE A 259 0.63 23.31 4.72
N ALA A 260 1.78 23.17 4.04
CA ALA A 260 2.55 21.93 4.04
C ALA A 260 2.94 21.50 5.47
N ARG A 261 3.37 22.45 6.31
CA ARG A 261 3.71 22.21 7.73
C ARG A 261 2.52 21.69 8.52
N LYS A 262 1.39 22.41 8.49
CA LYS A 262 0.19 22.03 9.25
C LYS A 262 -0.36 20.69 8.79
N ALA A 263 -0.38 20.45 7.47
CA ALA A 263 -0.86 19.20 6.90
C ALA A 263 0.03 18.00 7.28
N MET A 264 1.35 18.15 7.23
CA MET A 264 2.28 17.10 7.66
C MET A 264 2.23 16.83 9.16
N GLN A 265 2.02 17.86 9.99
CA GLN A 265 1.82 17.69 11.42
C GLN A 265 0.57 16.82 11.71
N ILE A 266 -0.54 17.13 11.04
CA ILE A 266 -1.76 16.31 11.17
C ILE A 266 -1.50 14.87 10.70
N ALA A 267 -0.74 14.69 9.61
CA ALA A 267 -0.39 13.37 9.13
C ALA A 267 0.49 12.58 10.10
N SER A 268 1.45 13.22 10.77
CA SER A 268 2.28 12.56 11.78
C SER A 268 1.52 12.22 13.07
N ASP A 269 0.51 13.02 13.41
CA ASP A 269 -0.31 12.76 14.60
C ASP A 269 -1.32 11.61 14.33
N ALA A 270 -1.78 11.45 13.09
CA ALA A 270 -2.80 10.47 12.71
C ALA A 270 -2.24 9.14 12.19
N CYS A 271 -1.08 9.13 11.51
CA CYS A 271 -0.54 7.95 10.85
C CYS A 271 0.65 7.36 11.60
N ILE A 272 0.52 6.13 12.08
CA ILE A 272 1.62 5.39 12.76
C ILE A 272 2.88 5.18 11.90
N TYR A 273 2.77 5.37 10.59
CA TYR A 273 3.86 5.23 9.61
C TYR A 273 4.40 6.58 9.13
N THR A 274 4.13 7.67 9.86
CA THR A 274 4.59 9.02 9.53
C THR A 274 5.05 9.69 10.81
N ASN A 275 6.26 10.22 10.84
CA ASN A 275 6.76 10.96 12.00
C ASN A 275 6.85 12.46 11.74
N ASP A 276 7.30 13.19 12.76
CA ASP A 276 7.50 14.62 12.71
C ASP A 276 8.90 15.00 12.19
N ASN A 277 9.72 14.07 11.70
CA ASN A 277 11.07 14.36 11.24
C ASN A 277 11.08 14.64 9.74
N TYR A 278 10.94 15.93 9.40
CA TYR A 278 10.73 16.36 8.02
C TYR A 278 12.01 16.80 7.31
N THR A 279 12.06 16.53 6.01
CA THR A 279 12.90 17.25 5.04
C THR A 279 12.02 18.03 4.10
N ALA A 280 12.37 19.29 3.80
CA ALA A 280 11.58 20.13 2.92
C ALA A 280 12.45 20.90 1.92
N LEU A 281 11.97 20.96 0.68
CA LEU A 281 12.51 21.78 -0.40
C LEU A 281 11.45 22.79 -0.83
N HIS A 282 11.89 24.00 -1.16
CA HIS A 282 11.05 25.10 -1.58
C HIS A 282 11.54 25.65 -2.91
N ILE A 283 10.60 25.89 -3.83
CA ILE A 283 10.79 26.71 -5.03
C ILE A 283 10.07 28.03 -4.77
N ASP A 284 10.81 29.13 -4.76
CA ASP A 284 10.24 30.47 -4.65
C ASP A 284 9.59 30.94 -5.97
N GLY A 285 8.94 32.11 -5.93
CA GLY A 285 8.28 32.68 -7.11
C GLY A 285 9.23 33.14 -8.22
N GLU A 286 10.55 33.04 -8.03
CA GLU A 286 11.56 33.27 -9.08
C GLU A 286 12.12 31.94 -9.62
N GLY A 287 11.67 30.80 -9.10
CA GLY A 287 12.12 29.47 -9.50
C GLY A 287 13.41 29.00 -8.79
N LYS A 288 13.87 29.68 -7.74
CA LYS A 288 15.06 29.26 -6.98
C LYS A 288 14.70 28.17 -5.97
N ILE A 289 15.53 27.13 -5.94
CA ILE A 289 15.38 26.00 -5.01
C ILE A 289 16.21 26.24 -3.75
N ALA A 290 15.58 26.09 -2.59
CA ALA A 290 16.24 26.08 -1.28
C ALA A 290 15.77 24.89 -0.43
N GLU A 291 16.68 24.33 0.38
CA GLU A 291 16.29 23.46 1.50
C GLU A 291 15.86 24.36 2.67
N ILE A 292 14.75 24.00 3.32
CA ILE A 292 14.15 24.80 4.38
C ILE A 292 13.88 23.96 5.62
N ASP A 293 14.10 24.56 6.79
CA ASP A 293 13.67 23.98 8.06
C ASP A 293 12.20 24.34 8.31
N ILE A 294 11.32 23.39 8.01
CA ILE A 294 9.88 23.57 8.15
C ILE A 294 9.43 23.69 9.62
N LYS A 295 10.24 23.23 10.59
CA LYS A 295 9.94 23.39 12.03
C LYS A 295 10.34 24.78 12.53
N ALA A 296 11.45 25.33 12.06
CA ALA A 296 11.94 26.64 12.49
C ALA A 296 11.15 27.83 11.89
N ALA A 297 10.47 27.64 10.75
CA ALA A 297 9.69 28.67 10.05
C ALA A 297 8.37 29.10 10.76
N GLY A 298 8.24 28.83 12.06
CA GLY A 298 7.01 28.97 12.84
C GLY A 298 6.80 30.30 13.57
N ASN A 299 7.73 31.27 13.52
CA ASN A 299 7.68 32.46 14.39
C ASN A 299 7.60 33.82 13.68
N SER A 300 7.24 33.89 12.40
CA SER A 300 6.98 35.16 11.73
C SER A 300 5.52 35.30 11.28
N GLY A 301 4.70 35.88 12.18
CA GLY A 301 3.60 36.79 11.81
C GLY A 301 2.32 36.20 11.24
N GLY A 302 1.37 35.85 12.11
CA GLY A 302 -0.05 35.77 11.78
C GLY A 302 -0.87 35.70 13.08
N PRO A 303 -1.93 36.52 13.25
CA PRO A 303 -2.61 36.64 14.54
C PRO A 303 -3.20 35.28 14.93
N GLY A 304 -3.03 34.92 16.20
CA GLY A 304 -3.64 33.73 16.78
C GLY A 304 -5.13 33.71 16.50
N LEU A 305 -5.61 32.56 16.05
CA LEU A 305 -7.05 32.28 16.02
C LEU A 305 -7.48 32.05 17.48
N GLU A 306 -7.96 33.12 18.11
CA GLU A 306 -8.98 33.04 19.17
C GLU A 306 -10.35 32.70 18.56
#